data_AF-A0A929UTL1-F1
#
_entry.id   AF-A0A929UTL1-F1
#
_cell.length_a   1.000
_cell.length_b   1.000
_cell.length_c   1.000
_cell.angle_alpha   90.00
_cell.angle_beta   90.00
_cell.angle_gamma   90.00
#
_symmetry.space_group_name_H-M   'P 1'
#
loop_
_entity.id
_entity.type
_entity.pdbx_description
1 polymer ?
#
loop_
_entity_poly.entity_id
_entity_poly.type
_entity_poly.pdbx_seq_one_letter_code
_entity_poly.pdbx_strand_id
1 'polypeptide(L)'
;MPQPKSVAVSGCELVRRELSKYSGWDVSLMLAIAKAENRSCNPLNHNLTNSENHGVCVGSYGVLQVGCLHFQPHDDRNDTATVVRVAYRVWQSQGYKAWTTYRTGAYKENL
;
A
#
# COMPACT_ATOMS: atom_id res chain seq x y z
N MET A 1 -4.60 16.14 35.21
CA MET A 1 -5.34 15.84 33.96
C MET A 1 -4.77 14.54 33.40
N PRO A 2 -5.57 13.51 33.07
CA PRO A 2 -5.04 12.34 32.40
C PRO A 2 -4.73 12.70 30.94
N GLN A 3 -3.49 12.47 30.50
CA GLN A 3 -3.12 12.58 29.09
C GLN A 3 -3.93 11.56 28.26
N PRO A 4 -4.39 11.90 27.04
CA PRO A 4 -5.08 10.94 26.19
C PRO A 4 -4.10 9.82 25.81
N LYS A 5 -4.42 8.59 26.18
CA LYS A 5 -3.72 7.38 25.73
C LYS A 5 -3.76 7.38 24.20
N SER A 6 -2.60 7.36 23.55
CA SER A 6 -2.53 7.24 22.09
C SER A 6 -3.26 5.96 21.68
N VAL A 7 -4.40 6.08 21.01
CA VAL A 7 -5.07 4.94 20.41
C VAL A 7 -4.08 4.32 19.43
N ALA A 8 -3.81 3.03 19.58
CA ALA A 8 -2.95 2.30 18.64
C ALA A 8 -3.60 2.37 17.25
N VAL A 9 -3.11 3.28 16.42
CA VAL A 9 -3.63 3.52 15.07
C VAL A 9 -3.39 2.23 14.27
N SER A 10 -4.48 1.60 13.80
CA SER A 10 -4.42 0.33 13.05
C SER A 10 -5.30 0.39 11.80
N GLY A 11 -5.17 -0.60 10.92
CA GLY A 11 -5.96 -0.72 9.69
C GLY A 11 -5.85 0.50 8.77
N CYS A 12 -6.97 0.93 8.19
CA CYS A 12 -6.98 2.01 7.20
C CYS A 12 -6.50 3.36 7.74
N GLU A 13 -6.63 3.61 9.06
CA GLU A 13 -6.17 4.87 9.64
C GLU A 13 -4.64 4.95 9.68
N LEU A 14 -3.98 3.82 9.97
CA LEU A 14 -2.52 3.72 9.91
C LEU A 14 -2.06 3.97 8.48
N VAL A 15 -2.71 3.32 7.52
CA VAL A 15 -2.39 3.46 6.09
C VAL A 15 -2.58 4.91 5.63
N ARG A 16 -3.70 5.54 5.98
CA ARG A 16 -3.95 6.96 5.67
C ARG A 16 -2.86 7.86 6.25
N ARG A 17 -2.44 7.62 7.50
CA ARG A 17 -1.36 8.38 8.14
C ARG A 17 -0.04 8.23 7.40
N GLU A 18 0.33 7.00 7.03
CA GLU A 18 1.56 6.73 6.28
C GLU A 18 1.52 7.34 4.87
N LEU A 19 0.39 7.24 4.17
CA LEU A 19 0.18 7.86 2.85
C LEU A 19 0.33 9.40 2.91
N SER A 20 -0.16 10.01 4.00
CA SER A 20 -0.14 11.47 4.19
C SER A 20 1.26 12.05 4.40
N LYS A 21 2.28 11.21 4.61
CA LYS A 21 3.68 11.66 4.73
C LYS A 21 4.28 12.11 3.40
N TYR A 22 3.65 11.74 2.27
CA TYR A 22 4.17 11.99 0.93
C TYR A 22 3.25 12.95 0.16
N SER A 23 3.86 13.90 -0.54
CA SER A 23 3.17 14.88 -1.37
C SER A 23 3.15 14.49 -2.85
N GLY A 24 2.16 14.99 -3.59
CA GLY A 24 2.06 14.86 -5.05
C GLY A 24 1.00 13.85 -5.50
N TRP A 25 0.73 12.82 -4.70
CA TRP A 25 -0.44 11.97 -4.90
C TRP A 25 -1.64 12.47 -4.09
N ASP A 26 -2.84 12.17 -4.56
CA ASP A 26 -4.07 12.22 -3.78
C ASP A 26 -4.12 11.04 -2.78
N VAL A 27 -4.13 11.38 -1.49
CA VAL A 27 -4.17 10.42 -0.38
C VAL A 27 -5.48 9.65 -0.34
N SER A 28 -6.62 10.29 -0.63
CA SER A 28 -7.93 9.64 -0.66
C SER A 28 -7.99 8.62 -1.79
N LEU A 29 -7.46 8.97 -2.95
CA LEU A 29 -7.37 8.06 -4.10
C LEU A 29 -6.44 6.87 -3.81
N MET A 30 -5.28 7.11 -3.20
CA MET A 30 -4.39 6.01 -2.78
C MET A 30 -5.02 5.12 -1.72
N LEU A 31 -5.79 5.69 -0.78
CA LEU A 31 -6.51 4.92 0.22
C LEU A 31 -7.63 4.08 -0.41
N ALA A 32 -8.31 4.61 -1.43
CA ALA A 32 -9.30 3.87 -2.21
C ALA A 32 -8.67 2.71 -2.99
N ILE A 33 -7.49 2.91 -3.60
CA ILE A 33 -6.69 1.84 -4.21
C ILE A 33 -6.33 0.79 -3.14
N ALA A 34 -5.81 1.20 -1.99
CA ALA A 34 -5.44 0.31 -0.89
C ALA A 34 -6.61 -0.57 -0.43
N LYS A 35 -7.83 -0.01 -0.33
CA LYS A 35 -9.04 -0.77 0.02
C LYS A 35 -9.50 -1.71 -1.10
N ALA A 36 -9.30 -1.34 -2.36
CA ALA A 36 -9.63 -2.21 -3.50
C ALA A 36 -8.68 -3.40 -3.61
N GLU A 37 -7.38 -3.19 -3.35
CA GLU A 37 -6.37 -4.25 -3.25
C GLU A 37 -6.57 -5.11 -1.98
N ASN A 38 -6.99 -4.47 -0.88
CA ASN A 38 -7.14 -5.10 0.41
C ASN A 38 -8.22 -4.41 1.26
N ARG A 39 -9.44 -4.97 1.23
CA ARG A 39 -10.61 -4.41 1.94
C ARG A 39 -10.40 -4.17 3.44
N SER A 40 -9.56 -4.99 4.08
CA SER A 40 -9.31 -4.90 5.53
C SER A 40 -8.27 -3.84 5.90
N CYS A 41 -7.62 -3.22 4.91
CA CYS A 41 -6.42 -2.40 5.09
C CYS A 41 -5.33 -3.08 5.93
N ASN A 42 -5.27 -4.41 5.94
CA ASN A 42 -4.29 -5.17 6.70
C ASN A 42 -2.87 -4.95 6.11
N PRO A 43 -1.94 -4.33 6.87
CA PRO A 43 -0.60 -4.07 6.36
C PRO A 43 0.23 -5.33 6.07
N LEU A 44 -0.18 -6.48 6.60
CA LEU A 44 0.48 -7.79 6.40
C LEU A 44 -0.25 -8.67 5.37
N ASN A 45 -1.19 -8.11 4.60
CA ASN A 45 -1.83 -8.88 3.52
C ASN A 45 -0.82 -9.04 2.37
N HIS A 46 -0.10 -10.15 2.34
CA HIS A 46 0.82 -10.48 1.25
C HIS A 46 0.16 -11.51 0.32
N ASN A 47 0.28 -11.29 -0.98
CA ASN A 47 -0.05 -12.32 -1.95
C ASN A 47 1.25 -13.01 -2.36
N LEU A 48 1.53 -14.20 -1.81
CA LEU A 48 2.75 -14.98 -2.09
C LEU A 48 2.47 -16.17 -3.02
N THR A 49 1.33 -16.15 -3.71
CA THR A 49 0.95 -17.23 -4.63
C THR A 49 1.83 -17.21 -5.87
N ASN A 50 2.10 -18.38 -6.45
CA ASN A 50 2.92 -18.48 -7.68
C ASN A 50 2.30 -17.77 -8.90
N SER A 51 1.02 -17.43 -8.86
CA SER A 51 0.36 -16.62 -9.89
C SER A 51 0.73 -15.13 -9.79
N GLU A 52 1.19 -14.65 -8.63
CA GLU A 52 1.74 -13.31 -8.46
C GLU A 52 3.22 -13.30 -8.83
N ASN A 53 3.52 -13.62 -10.08
CA ASN A 53 4.89 -13.79 -10.56
C ASN A 53 5.31 -12.60 -11.44
N HIS A 54 6.42 -11.96 -11.06
CA HIS A 54 6.99 -10.82 -11.77
C HIS A 54 8.21 -11.21 -12.63
N GLY A 55 8.36 -12.50 -12.96
CA GLY A 55 9.43 -13.07 -13.77
C GLY A 55 10.70 -13.38 -12.98
N VAL A 56 11.14 -12.44 -12.15
CA VAL A 56 12.38 -12.56 -11.33
C VAL A 56 12.10 -12.87 -9.87
N CYS A 57 10.86 -12.67 -9.42
CA CYS A 57 10.44 -12.95 -8.06
C CYS A 57 8.92 -13.13 -8.00
N VAL A 58 8.45 -13.74 -6.91
CA VAL A 58 7.04 -14.00 -6.65
C VAL A 58 6.58 -13.18 -5.46
N GLY A 59 5.40 -12.59 -5.63
CA GLY A 59 4.57 -12.05 -4.58
C GLY A 59 4.50 -10.53 -4.52
N SER A 60 3.41 -10.06 -3.92
CA SER A 60 3.15 -8.64 -3.65
C SER A 60 2.85 -8.42 -2.18
N TYR A 61 3.16 -7.23 -1.68
CA TYR A 61 3.27 -6.99 -0.25
C TYR A 61 2.38 -5.86 0.25
N GLY A 62 1.66 -6.18 1.32
CA GLY A 62 0.99 -5.25 2.20
C GLY A 62 -0.23 -4.62 1.57
N VAL A 63 -0.70 -3.54 2.19
CA VAL A 63 -2.00 -2.95 1.86
C VAL A 63 -2.11 -2.42 0.43
N LEU A 64 -0.98 -2.05 -0.18
CA LEU A 64 -0.93 -1.54 -1.55
C LEU A 64 -0.53 -2.61 -2.58
N GLN A 65 -0.40 -3.87 -2.17
CA GLN A 65 0.02 -4.99 -3.03
C GLN A 65 1.22 -4.63 -3.90
N VAL A 66 2.29 -4.09 -3.28
CA VAL A 66 3.49 -3.68 -4.01
C VAL A 66 4.26 -4.93 -4.45
N GLY A 67 4.55 -5.07 -5.74
CA GLY A 67 5.27 -6.24 -6.27
C GLY A 67 6.69 -6.38 -5.71
N CYS A 68 7.14 -7.63 -5.53
CA CYS A 68 8.45 -7.99 -4.94
C CYS A 68 9.64 -7.28 -5.60
N LEU A 69 9.56 -7.03 -6.91
CA LEU A 69 10.66 -6.47 -7.71
C LEU A 69 11.01 -5.03 -7.32
N HIS A 70 10.11 -4.35 -6.61
CA HIS A 70 10.32 -2.98 -6.19
C HIS A 70 11.07 -2.87 -4.86
N PHE A 71 11.17 -3.94 -4.07
CA PHE A 71 11.82 -3.90 -2.76
C PHE A 71 13.33 -4.09 -2.88
N GLN A 72 14.08 -3.31 -2.09
CA GLN A 72 15.51 -3.51 -1.89
C GLN A 72 15.75 -4.60 -0.82
N PRO A 73 16.95 -5.22 -0.77
CA PRO A 73 17.25 -6.27 0.21
C PRO A 73 17.08 -5.86 1.68
N HIS A 74 17.21 -4.56 1.98
CA HIS A 74 17.08 -3.99 3.33
C HIS A 74 15.68 -3.46 3.65
N ASP A 75 14.74 -3.51 2.71
CA ASP A 75 13.36 -3.06 2.95
C ASP A 75 12.60 -4.14 3.75
N ASP A 76 12.07 -3.78 4.92
CA ASP A 76 11.16 -4.65 5.68
C ASP A 76 9.75 -4.64 5.05
N ARG A 77 9.36 -5.78 4.49
CA ARG A 77 8.06 -5.93 3.79
C ARG A 77 6.88 -6.10 4.74
N ASN A 78 7.15 -6.34 6.04
CA ASN A 78 6.13 -6.42 7.09
C ASN A 78 5.90 -5.06 7.77
N ASP A 79 6.69 -4.03 7.43
CA ASP A 79 6.50 -2.68 7.92
C ASP A 79 5.64 -1.84 6.96
N THR A 80 4.54 -1.29 7.49
CA THR A 80 3.61 -0.47 6.70
C THR A 80 4.29 0.79 6.15
N ALA A 81 5.15 1.43 6.94
CA ALA A 81 5.83 2.65 6.54
C ALA A 81 6.77 2.37 5.36
N THR A 82 7.49 1.25 5.40
CA THR A 82 8.33 0.78 4.30
C THR A 82 7.54 0.44 3.06
N VAL A 83 6.44 -0.33 3.15
CA VAL A 83 5.58 -0.63 1.99
C VAL A 83 5.06 0.65 1.34
N VAL A 84 4.58 1.61 2.14
CA VAL A 84 4.08 2.90 1.62
C VAL A 84 5.19 3.73 0.99
N ARG A 85 6.40 3.74 1.56
CA ARG A 85 7.58 4.40 0.96
C ARG A 85 7.92 3.81 -0.41
N VAL A 86 7.93 2.49 -0.53
CA VAL A 86 8.22 1.82 -1.80
C VAL A 86 7.11 2.10 -2.81
N ALA A 87 5.84 2.04 -2.39
CA ALA A 87 4.70 2.40 -3.23
C ALA A 87 4.81 3.84 -3.77
N TYR A 88 5.23 4.79 -2.94
CA TYR A 88 5.45 6.16 -3.37
C TYR A 88 6.52 6.27 -4.47
N ARG A 89 7.65 5.55 -4.34
CA ARG A 89 8.67 5.47 -5.40
C ARG A 89 8.10 4.90 -6.70
N VAL A 90 7.29 3.84 -6.62
CA VAL A 90 6.60 3.27 -7.79
C VAL A 90 5.69 4.30 -8.44
N TRP A 91 4.87 4.98 -7.64
CA TRP A 91 3.99 6.05 -8.11
C TRP A 91 4.75 7.20 -8.78
N GLN A 92 5.89 7.64 -8.22
CA GLN A 92 6.71 8.68 -8.85
C GLN A 92 7.20 8.28 -10.25
N SER A 93 7.45 6.99 -10.48
CA SER A 93 7.92 6.47 -11.76
C SER A 93 6.81 6.17 -12.78
N GLN A 94 5.64 5.74 -12.32
CA GLN A 94 4.59 5.16 -13.18
C GLN A 94 3.21 5.80 -13.02
N GLY A 95 3.05 6.70 -12.05
CA GLY A 95 1.77 7.24 -11.60
C GLY A 95 0.83 6.15 -11.07
N TYR A 96 -0.46 6.46 -11.03
CA TYR A 96 -1.49 5.54 -10.52
C TYR A 96 -1.71 4.30 -11.38
N LYS A 97 -1.26 4.31 -12.64
CA LYS A 97 -1.43 3.17 -13.56
C LYS A 97 -0.60 1.95 -13.19
N ALA A 98 0.31 2.07 -12.23
CA ALA A 98 1.03 0.93 -11.65
C ALA A 98 0.07 -0.08 -10.99
N TRP A 99 -1.07 0.38 -10.46
CA TRP A 99 -2.07 -0.50 -9.84
C TRP A 99 -3.15 -0.92 -10.82
N THR A 100 -3.38 -2.23 -10.93
CA THR A 100 -4.45 -2.77 -11.79
C THR A 100 -5.82 -2.31 -11.31
N THR A 101 -6.06 -2.24 -10.00
CA THR A 101 -7.30 -1.73 -9.41
C THR A 101 -7.60 -0.28 -9.81
N TYR A 102 -6.58 0.54 -10.04
CA TYR A 102 -6.75 1.88 -10.61
C TYR A 102 -7.15 1.81 -12.09
N ARG A 103 -6.44 1.00 -12.88
CA ARG A 103 -6.66 0.86 -14.32
C ARG A 103 -8.05 0.32 -14.66
N THR A 104 -8.56 -0.64 -13.88
CA THR A 104 -9.90 -1.22 -14.07
C THR A 104 -11.00 -0.35 -13.48
N GLY A 105 -10.66 0.62 -12.63
CA GLY A 105 -11.62 1.47 -11.94
C GLY A 105 -12.21 0.87 -10.66
N ALA A 106 -11.78 -0.32 -10.24
CA ALA A 106 -12.26 -0.99 -9.02
C ALA A 106 -12.09 -0.12 -7.75
N TYR A 107 -11.08 0.75 -7.72
CA TYR A 107 -10.89 1.70 -6.62
C TYR A 107 -12.07 2.65 -6.39
N LYS A 108 -12.88 2.92 -7.41
CA LYS A 108 -14.00 3.89 -7.32
C LYS A 108 -15.10 3.46 -6.34
N GLU A 109 -15.22 2.17 -6.04
CA GLU A 109 -16.16 1.68 -5.02
C GLU A 109 -15.76 2.09 -3.59
N ASN A 110 -14.54 2.61 -3.42
CA ASN A 110 -13.94 2.94 -2.12
C ASN A 110 -13.62 4.44 -1.95
N LEU A 111 -14.03 5.28 -2.91
CA LEU A 111 -13.91 6.75 -2.87
C LEU A 111 -14.99 7.39 -1.99
#